data_AF-A0A7K3WR50-F1
#
_entry.id   AF-A0A7K3WR50-F1
#
_cell.length_a   1.000
_cell.length_b   1.000
_cell.length_c   1.000
_cell.angle_alpha   90.00
_cell.angle_beta   90.00
_cell.angle_gamma   90.00
#
_symmetry.space_group_name_H-M   'P 1'
#
loop_
_entity.id
_entity.type
_entity.pdbx_description
1 polymer ?
#
loop_
_entity_poly.entity_id
_entity_poly.type
_entity_poly.pdbx_seq_one_letter_code
_entity_poly.pdbx_strand_id
1 'polypeptide(L)'
;MSSKIHDFNLIEELTDSKDSKEILLSLIQFKIRFHNLKLFSSSEMHGVEDSYSRKRVKELNEMRNEIIEIIDQSSETGKKIKIHSNIRIEELG
;
A
#
# COMPACT_ATOMS: atom_id res chain seq x y z
N MET A 1 -14.08 -27.13 -9.20
CA MET A 1 -13.53 -26.06 -10.06
C MET A 1 -12.16 -25.70 -9.50
N SER A 2 -11.09 -25.78 -10.28
CA SER A 2 -9.74 -25.39 -9.82
C SER A 2 -9.54 -23.90 -10.10
N SER A 3 -9.33 -23.09 -9.05
CA SER A 3 -8.79 -21.74 -9.21
C SER A 3 -7.31 -21.81 -9.59
N LYS A 4 -6.92 -21.01 -10.56
CA LYS A 4 -5.52 -20.81 -10.93
C LYS A 4 -4.97 -19.64 -10.13
N ILE A 5 -3.84 -19.85 -9.43
CA ILE A 5 -3.21 -18.86 -8.58
C ILE A 5 -1.82 -18.54 -9.15
N HIS A 6 -1.51 -17.25 -9.25
CA HIS A 6 -0.22 -16.74 -9.66
C HIS A 6 0.34 -15.79 -8.57
N ASP A 7 1.54 -16.08 -8.09
CA ASP A 7 2.24 -15.28 -7.08
C ASP A 7 3.50 -14.63 -7.68
N PHE A 8 3.69 -13.34 -7.43
CA PHE A 8 4.85 -12.56 -7.88
C PHE A 8 5.46 -11.78 -6.72
N ASN A 9 6.79 -11.72 -6.64
CA ASN A 9 7.49 -10.85 -5.69
C ASN A 9 7.67 -9.46 -6.30
N LEU A 10 7.17 -8.44 -5.62
CA LEU A 10 7.30 -7.05 -6.05
C LEU A 10 8.50 -6.35 -5.41
N ILE A 11 8.82 -6.73 -4.16
CA ILE A 11 9.97 -6.21 -3.42
C ILE A 11 10.72 -7.43 -2.90
N GLU A 12 11.90 -7.70 -3.49
CA GLU A 12 12.79 -8.77 -3.06
C GLU A 12 13.93 -8.21 -2.21
N GLU A 13 13.86 -8.48 -0.91
CA GLU A 13 15.00 -8.55 0.03
C GLU A 13 16.16 -7.58 -0.25
N LEU A 14 15.89 -6.27 -0.34
CA LEU A 14 16.96 -5.29 -0.45
C LEU A 14 17.56 -5.07 0.94
N THR A 15 18.85 -5.32 1.05
CA THR A 15 19.66 -5.07 2.24
C THR A 15 19.81 -3.59 2.56
N ASP A 16 19.43 -2.70 1.64
CA ASP A 16 19.26 -1.27 1.90
C ASP A 16 17.80 -0.96 2.26
N SER A 17 17.57 -0.73 3.55
CA SER A 17 16.28 -0.36 4.12
C SER A 17 15.67 0.90 3.46
N LYS A 18 16.49 1.74 2.81
CA LYS A 18 16.02 3.01 2.24
C LYS A 18 15.25 2.82 0.93
N ASP A 19 15.79 2.05 -0.01
CA ASP A 19 15.17 1.85 -1.32
C ASP A 19 13.87 1.06 -1.23
N SER A 20 13.86 -0.01 -0.41
CA SER A 20 12.63 -0.79 -0.16
C SER A 20 11.54 0.06 0.51
N LYS A 21 11.93 0.91 1.48
CA LYS A 21 11.01 1.85 2.14
C LYS A 21 10.43 2.80 1.10
N GLU A 22 11.25 3.38 0.25
CA GLU A 22 10.81 4.34 -0.77
C GLU A 22 9.84 3.71 -1.77
N ILE A 23 10.13 2.52 -2.29
CA ILE A 23 9.25 1.80 -3.22
C ILE A 23 7.91 1.49 -2.54
N LEU A 24 7.92 0.92 -1.33
CA LEU A 24 6.70 0.58 -0.60
C LEU A 24 5.84 1.82 -0.32
N LEU A 25 6.45 2.89 0.21
CA LEU A 25 5.74 4.13 0.51
C LEU A 25 5.20 4.79 -0.75
N SER A 26 5.91 4.70 -1.88
CA SER A 26 5.46 5.23 -3.18
C SER A 26 4.22 4.49 -3.68
N LEU A 27 4.15 3.16 -3.54
CA LEU A 27 2.97 2.37 -3.90
C LEU A 27 1.74 2.74 -3.04
N ILE A 28 1.94 2.91 -1.74
CA ILE A 28 0.88 3.33 -0.82
C ILE A 28 0.39 4.74 -1.17
N GLN A 29 1.32 5.67 -1.41
CA GLN A 29 1.01 7.05 -1.80
C GLN A 29 0.25 7.10 -3.13
N PHE A 30 0.63 6.27 -4.10
CA PHE A 30 -0.07 6.15 -5.36
C PHE A 30 -1.53 5.71 -5.15
N LYS A 31 -1.76 4.69 -4.30
CA LYS A 31 -3.11 4.21 -3.99
C LYS A 31 -3.95 5.25 -3.25
N ILE A 32 -3.36 6.02 -2.33
CA ILE A 32 -4.01 7.16 -1.67
C ILE A 32 -4.45 8.18 -2.72
N ARG A 33 -3.55 8.57 -3.63
CA ARG A 33 -3.86 9.54 -4.70
C ARG A 33 -4.98 9.05 -5.61
N PHE A 34 -4.98 7.78 -5.97
CA PHE A 34 -6.06 7.17 -6.77
C PHE A 34 -7.43 7.32 -6.11
N HIS A 35 -7.55 7.06 -4.80
CA HIS A 35 -8.81 7.24 -4.08
C HIS A 35 -9.19 8.72 -3.89
N ASN A 36 -8.22 9.61 -3.68
CA ASN A 36 -8.48 11.05 -3.62
C ASN A 36 -9.02 11.60 -4.95
N LEU A 37 -8.51 11.11 -6.09
CA LEU A 37 -9.04 11.47 -7.40
C LEU A 37 -10.48 10.98 -7.58
N LYS A 38 -10.79 9.76 -7.12
CA LYS A 38 -12.17 9.24 -7.12
C LYS A 38 -13.10 10.10 -6.27
N LEU A 39 -12.68 10.46 -5.05
CA LEU A 39 -13.43 11.35 -4.17
C LEU A 39 -13.74 12.69 -4.86
N PHE A 40 -12.74 13.31 -5.46
CA PHE A 40 -12.90 14.57 -6.19
C PHE A 40 -13.93 14.43 -7.33
N SER A 41 -13.76 13.42 -8.20
CA SER A 41 -14.71 13.18 -9.30
C SER A 41 -16.13 12.89 -8.82
N SER A 42 -16.30 12.17 -7.71
CA SER A 42 -17.61 11.83 -7.14
C SER A 42 -18.31 13.04 -6.54
N SER A 43 -17.55 13.94 -5.89
CA SER A 43 -18.08 15.15 -5.28
C SER A 43 -18.56 16.18 -6.31
N GLU A 44 -17.90 16.27 -7.47
CA GLU A 44 -18.28 17.25 -8.51
C GLU A 44 -19.44 16.78 -9.38
N MET A 45 -19.65 15.46 -9.53
CA MET A 45 -20.63 14.93 -10.47
C MET A 45 -21.96 14.48 -9.86
N HIS A 46 -22.01 14.08 -8.58
CA HIS A 46 -23.21 13.38 -8.07
C HIS A 46 -23.67 13.72 -6.65
N GLY A 47 -22.99 14.56 -5.87
CA GLY A 47 -23.43 14.90 -4.50
C GLY A 47 -23.50 13.71 -3.52
N VAL A 48 -23.13 12.50 -3.95
CA VAL A 48 -23.04 11.29 -3.13
C VAL A 48 -21.56 11.10 -2.80
N GLU A 49 -21.20 11.29 -1.53
CA GLU A 49 -19.84 11.02 -1.06
C GLU A 49 -19.46 9.56 -1.34
N ASP A 50 -18.33 9.33 -2.02
CA ASP A 50 -17.69 8.01 -2.09
C ASP A 50 -17.10 7.64 -0.72
N SER A 51 -17.99 7.19 0.17
CA SER A 51 -17.67 6.78 1.54
C SER A 51 -16.64 5.66 1.60
N TYR A 52 -16.59 4.80 0.57
CA TYR A 52 -15.60 3.74 0.44
C TYR A 52 -14.20 4.33 0.19
N SER A 53 -14.04 5.21 -0.81
CA SER A 53 -12.75 5.85 -1.07
C SER A 53 -12.29 6.70 0.12
N ARG A 54 -13.21 7.37 0.83
CA ARG A 54 -12.88 8.14 2.05
C ARG A 54 -12.34 7.23 3.15
N LYS A 55 -13.05 6.14 3.45
CA LYS A 55 -12.59 5.14 4.42
C LYS A 55 -11.23 4.59 4.00
N ARG A 56 -11.05 4.30 2.72
CA ARG A 56 -9.81 3.70 2.24
C ARG A 56 -8.62 4.66 2.30
N VAL A 57 -8.81 5.96 2.03
CA VAL A 57 -7.77 6.98 2.23
C VAL A 57 -7.32 7.02 3.69
N LYS A 58 -8.26 6.96 4.65
CA LYS A 58 -7.92 6.93 6.08
C LYS A 58 -7.08 5.70 6.43
N GLU A 59 -7.54 4.50 6.08
CA GLU A 59 -6.82 3.24 6.34
C GLU A 59 -5.42 3.22 5.72
N LEU A 60 -5.27 3.75 4.50
CA LEU A 60 -3.98 3.79 3.81
C LEU A 60 -2.99 4.77 4.46
N ASN A 61 -3.49 5.90 4.99
CA ASN A 61 -2.66 6.85 5.73
C ASN A 61 -2.20 6.26 7.08
N GLU A 62 -3.10 5.58 7.79
CA GLU A 62 -2.76 4.88 9.03
C GLU A 62 -1.70 3.80 8.79
N MET A 63 -1.91 2.93 7.80
CA MET A 63 -0.96 1.91 7.38
C MET A 63 0.40 2.51 6.96
N ARG A 64 0.39 3.65 6.24
CA ARG A 64 1.61 4.35 5.83
C ARG A 64 2.42 4.81 7.06
N ASN A 65 1.75 5.37 8.06
CA ASN A 65 2.40 5.88 9.26
C ASN A 65 2.96 4.75 10.12
N GLU A 66 2.21 3.66 10.28
CA GLU A 66 2.65 2.46 11.00
C GLU A 66 3.91 1.86 10.37
N ILE A 67 3.96 1.76 9.03
CA ILE A 67 5.16 1.27 8.32
C ILE A 67 6.36 2.18 8.56
N ILE A 68 6.18 3.51 8.52
CA ILE A 68 7.26 4.46 8.79
C ILE A 68 7.78 4.28 10.21
N GLU A 69 6.88 4.17 11.19
CA GLU A 69 7.24 4.00 12.59
C GLU A 69 8.03 2.70 12.83
N ILE A 70 7.58 1.57 12.28
CA ILE A 70 8.30 0.28 12.38
C ILE A 70 9.72 0.39 11.80
N ILE A 71 9.86 1.08 10.65
CA ILE A 71 11.14 1.23 9.97
C ILE A 71 12.08 2.14 10.77
N ASP A 72 11.58 3.26 11.26
CA ASP A 72 12.38 4.26 11.98
C ASP A 72 12.81 3.72 13.35
N GLN A 73 11.92 3.06 14.11
CA GLN A 73 12.25 2.40 15.38
C GLN A 73 13.33 1.32 15.23
N SER A 74 13.32 0.58 14.13
CA SER A 74 14.33 -0.44 13.89
C SER A 74 15.69 0.17 13.53
N SER A 75 15.68 1.31 12.81
CA SER A 75 16.89 2.08 12.52
C SER A 75 17.52 2.62 13.81
N GLU A 76 16.71 3.17 14.71
CA GLU A 76 17.15 3.67 16.03
C GLU A 76 17.73 2.58 16.93
N THR A 77 17.18 1.36 16.85
CA THR A 77 17.62 0.22 17.66
C THR A 77 18.73 -0.60 17.00
N GLY A 78 19.25 -0.17 15.85
CA GLY A 78 20.31 -0.87 15.10
C GLY A 78 19.88 -2.22 14.52
N LYS A 79 18.58 -2.49 14.43
CA LYS A 79 18.02 -3.72 13.89
C LYS A 79 17.94 -3.64 12.37
N LYS A 80 18.23 -4.76 11.70
CA LYS A 80 18.01 -4.89 10.25
C LYS A 80 16.56 -5.29 9.98
N ILE A 81 15.92 -4.59 9.06
CA ILE A 81 14.58 -4.94 8.57
C ILE A 81 14.71 -5.59 7.20
N LYS A 82 13.85 -6.58 6.95
CA LYS A 82 13.56 -7.08 5.60
C LYS A 82 12.13 -6.69 5.25
N ILE A 83 11.96 -6.10 4.07
CA ILE A 83 10.65 -5.76 3.53
C ILE A 83 10.38 -6.71 2.37
N HIS A 84 9.23 -7.37 2.41
CA HIS A 84 8.76 -8.26 1.35
C HIS A 84 7.37 -7.80 0.90
N SER A 85 7.12 -7.86 -0.40
CA SER A 85 5.79 -7.60 -0.97
C SER A 85 5.48 -8.63 -2.03
N ASN A 86 4.32 -9.26 -1.94
CA ASN A 86 3.82 -10.20 -2.92
C ASN A 86 2.55 -9.67 -3.60
N ILE A 87 2.43 -9.94 -4.90
CA ILE A 87 1.19 -9.79 -5.65
C ILE A 87 0.64 -11.19 -5.87
N ARG A 88 -0.58 -11.43 -5.36
CA ARG A 88 -1.33 -12.66 -5.60
C ARG A 88 -2.50 -12.39 -6.53
N ILE A 89 -2.60 -13.17 -7.59
CA ILE A 89 -3.69 -13.12 -8.57
C ILE A 89 -4.42 -14.46 -8.53
N GLU A 90 -5.73 -14.42 -8.25
CA GLU A 90 -6.59 -15.60 -8.18
C GLU A 90 -7.68 -15.50 -9.25
N GLU A 91 -7.70 -16.48 -10.17
CA GLU A 91 -8.78 -16.64 -11.14
C GLU A 91 -9.94 -17.38 -10.48
N LEU A 92 -11.07 -16.70 -10.27
CA LEU A 92 -12.31 -17.29 -9.79
C LEU A 92 -13.15 -17.72 -11.01
N GLY A 93 -13.39 -19.03 -11.14
CA GLY A 93 -14.20 -19.63 -12.19
C GLY A 93 -15.64 -19.89 -11.79
#